data_AF-A0A354WAC6-F1
#
_entry.id   AF-A0A354WAC6-F1
#
_cell.length_a   1.000
_cell.length_b   1.000
_cell.length_c   1.000
_cell.angle_alpha   90.00
_cell.angle_beta   90.00
_cell.angle_gamma   90.00
#
_symmetry.space_group_name_H-M   'P 1'
#
loop_
_entity.id
_entity.type
_entity.pdbx_description
1 polymer ?
#
loop_
_entity_poly.entity_id
_entity_poly.type
_entity_poly.pdbx_seq_one_letter_code
_entity_poly.pdbx_strand_id
1 'polypeptide(L)'
;SGDRLVSKVVGAAISALFKRSEKIEANVRAEPVAKLCTGSVDGFDFIGNGMLMYNGLRIAVMELYVQAVSIDFSAIFTGQVKLRQPTQASLRVVLTEEDLTDSFNTPFVVEKLQRLQYQGEPLTFTKTLMTVTAEKTLRIQSGIQLGN
;
A
#
# COMPACT_ATOMS: atom_id res chain seq x y z
N SER A 1 20.96 -3.93 19.32
CA SER A 1 20.10 -5.08 19.64
C SER A 1 19.61 -5.70 18.33
N GLY A 2 19.24 -6.98 18.32
CA GLY A 2 18.92 -7.73 17.09
C GLY A 2 17.62 -7.30 16.40
N ASP A 3 16.61 -6.90 17.18
CA ASP A 3 15.39 -6.22 16.76
C ASP A 3 15.64 -4.97 15.89
N ARG A 4 16.64 -4.14 16.23
CA ARG A 4 17.02 -2.96 15.44
C ARG A 4 17.60 -3.32 14.07
N LEU A 5 18.36 -4.41 13.99
CA LEU A 5 18.88 -4.91 12.71
C LEU A 5 17.74 -5.42 11.83
N VAL A 6 16.83 -6.21 12.41
CA VAL A 6 15.63 -6.69 11.70
C VAL A 6 14.76 -5.52 11.23
N SER A 7 14.55 -4.51 12.09
CA SER A 7 13.80 -3.30 11.75
C SER A 7 14.39 -2.55 10.55
N LYS A 8 15.72 -2.42 10.47
CA LYS A 8 16.40 -1.82 9.31
C LYS A 8 16.21 -2.62 8.03
N VAL A 9 16.33 -3.94 8.10
CA VAL A 9 16.14 -4.83 6.93
C VAL A 9 14.69 -4.76 6.45
N VAL A 10 13.73 -4.82 7.37
CA VAL A 10 12.30 -4.70 7.07
C VAL A 10 11.99 -3.33 6.46
N GLY A 11 12.53 -2.25 7.04
CA GLY A 11 12.40 -0.91 6.48
C GLY A 11 12.93 -0.81 5.05
N ALA A 12 14.11 -1.37 4.77
CA ALA A 12 14.67 -1.41 3.42
C ALA A 12 13.81 -2.23 2.44
N ALA A 13 13.31 -3.40 2.87
CA ALA A 13 12.44 -4.24 2.07
C ALA A 13 11.10 -3.56 1.74
N ILE A 14 10.50 -2.88 2.73
CA ILE A 14 9.27 -2.10 2.52
C ILE A 14 9.55 -0.89 1.61
N SER A 15 10.66 -0.18 1.81
CA SER A 15 11.07 0.92 0.92
C SER A 15 11.18 0.48 -0.54
N ALA A 16 11.65 -0.74 -0.79
CA ALA A 16 11.75 -1.31 -2.13
C ALA A 16 10.39 -1.60 -2.80
N LEU A 17 9.29 -1.63 -2.05
CA LEU A 17 7.94 -1.73 -2.61
C LEU A 17 7.50 -0.42 -3.30
N PHE A 18 8.18 0.69 -2.99
CA PHE A 18 7.89 2.01 -3.52
C PHE A 18 8.94 2.43 -4.55
N LYS A 19 8.49 3.07 -5.63
CA LYS A 19 9.37 3.70 -6.62
C LYS A 19 10.15 4.86 -6.00
N ARG A 20 9.51 5.58 -5.08
CA ARG A 20 10.11 6.65 -4.27
C ARG A 20 9.34 6.80 -2.96
N SER A 21 10.02 7.26 -1.93
CA SER A 21 9.41 7.64 -0.65
C SER A 21 10.20 8.78 -0.02
N GLU A 22 9.54 9.61 0.78
CA GLU A 22 10.19 10.71 1.51
C GLU A 22 10.72 10.23 2.85
N LYS A 23 9.88 9.47 3.58
CA LYS A 23 10.22 8.91 4.88
C LYS A 23 9.59 7.53 5.04
N ILE A 24 10.37 6.57 5.52
CA ILE A 24 9.91 5.24 5.92
C ILE A 24 10.56 4.87 7.24
N GLU A 25 9.74 4.53 8.22
CA GLU A 25 10.14 3.97 9.50
C GLU A 25 9.37 2.67 9.72
N ALA A 26 10.10 1.62 10.03
CA ALA A 26 9.56 0.32 10.37
C ALA A 26 10.21 -0.15 11.67
N ASN A 27 9.39 -0.62 12.61
CA ASN A 27 9.86 -1.07 13.92
C ASN A 27 9.26 -2.44 14.24
N VAL A 28 10.12 -3.43 14.43
CA VAL A 28 9.74 -4.79 14.82
C VAL A 28 10.06 -4.98 16.30
N ARG A 29 9.05 -5.32 17.11
CA ARG A 29 9.21 -5.64 18.53
C ARG A 29 9.21 -7.15 18.74
N ALA A 30 10.19 -7.65 19.48
CA ALA A 30 10.23 -9.05 19.90
C ALA A 30 11.08 -9.25 21.17
N GLU A 31 10.47 -9.75 22.23
CA GLU A 31 11.07 -10.01 23.53
C GLU A 31 10.75 -11.44 24.03
N PRO A 32 11.77 -12.29 24.24
CA PRO A 32 13.16 -12.09 23.87
C PRO A 32 13.36 -12.08 22.34
N VAL A 33 14.41 -11.40 21.87
CA VAL A 33 14.74 -11.26 20.44
C VAL A 33 14.84 -12.62 19.71
N ALA A 34 15.19 -13.69 20.42
CA ALA A 34 15.26 -15.05 19.89
C ALA A 34 13.94 -15.56 19.28
N LYS A 35 12.78 -15.01 19.68
CA LYS A 35 11.48 -15.34 19.09
C LYS A 35 11.40 -15.01 17.58
N LEU A 36 12.18 -14.04 17.10
CA LEU A 36 12.28 -13.71 15.68
C LEU A 36 12.73 -14.92 14.84
N CYS A 37 13.66 -15.72 15.35
CA CYS A 37 14.13 -16.95 14.70
C CYS A 37 13.02 -18.00 14.52
N THR A 38 11.96 -17.91 15.33
CA THR A 38 10.80 -18.81 15.28
C THR A 38 9.55 -18.17 14.67
N GLY A 39 9.65 -16.92 14.21
CA GLY A 39 8.62 -16.28 13.37
C GLY A 39 7.56 -15.57 14.17
N SER A 40 7.87 -15.25 15.42
CA SER A 40 6.99 -14.55 16.32
C SER A 40 7.54 -13.16 16.62
N VAL A 41 6.67 -12.17 16.52
CA VAL A 41 6.92 -10.78 16.90
C VAL A 41 5.82 -10.34 17.87
N ASP A 42 6.16 -9.50 18.83
CA ASP A 42 5.19 -8.92 19.76
C ASP A 42 4.45 -7.71 19.16
N GLY A 43 4.99 -7.15 18.08
CA GLY A 43 4.31 -6.15 17.28
C GLY A 43 5.16 -5.57 16.16
N PHE A 44 4.48 -4.85 15.28
CA PHE A 44 5.08 -4.17 14.14
C PHE A 44 4.43 -2.81 13.97
N ASP A 45 5.24 -1.76 13.87
CA ASP A 45 4.78 -0.43 13.49
C ASP A 45 5.45 -0.02 12.19
N PHE A 46 4.67 0.64 11.35
CA PHE A 46 5.13 1.26 10.12
C PHE A 46 4.55 2.67 10.00
N ILE A 47 5.42 3.62 9.70
CA ILE A 47 5.06 5.01 9.39
C ILE A 47 5.78 5.41 8.11
N GLY A 48 5.01 5.80 7.11
CA GLY A 48 5.52 6.21 5.81
C GLY A 48 4.91 7.53 5.35
N ASN A 49 5.69 8.35 4.64
CA ASN A 49 5.24 9.60 4.04
C ASN A 49 5.69 9.70 2.58
N GLY A 50 4.85 10.32 1.75
CA GLY A 50 5.15 10.64 0.35
C GLY A 50 5.57 9.42 -0.48
N MET A 51 4.84 8.31 -0.33
CA MET A 51 5.19 7.03 -0.94
C MET A 51 4.59 6.92 -2.34
N LEU A 52 5.44 6.98 -3.38
CA LEU A 52 5.07 6.77 -4.77
C LEU A 52 5.25 5.31 -5.16
N MET A 53 4.16 4.66 -5.54
CA MET A 53 4.12 3.28 -6.03
C MET A 53 4.53 3.19 -7.50
N TYR A 54 4.92 1.99 -7.96
CA TYR A 54 5.31 1.75 -9.35
C TYR A 54 4.17 1.93 -10.36
N ASN A 55 2.93 1.72 -9.94
CA ASN A 55 1.73 2.02 -10.73
C ASN A 55 1.42 3.53 -10.82
N GLY A 56 2.23 4.36 -10.14
CA GLY A 56 2.07 5.81 -10.10
C GLY A 56 1.12 6.32 -9.02
N LEU A 57 0.52 5.44 -8.20
CA LEU A 57 -0.24 5.87 -7.02
C LEU A 57 0.69 6.50 -5.98
N ARG A 58 0.37 7.72 -5.53
CA ARG A 58 1.06 8.35 -4.39
C ARG A 58 0.20 8.28 -3.14
N ILE A 59 0.82 7.89 -2.03
CA ILE A 59 0.22 7.87 -0.69
C ILE A 59 0.91 8.94 0.14
N ALA A 60 0.15 9.94 0.59
CA ALA A 60 0.70 11.04 1.37
C ALA A 60 1.20 10.55 2.73
N VAL A 61 0.39 9.78 3.45
CA VAL A 61 0.73 9.21 4.76
C VAL A 61 0.18 7.80 4.89
N MET A 62 0.94 6.90 5.49
CA MET A 62 0.48 5.59 5.93
C MET A 62 1.02 5.32 7.32
N GLU A 63 0.13 4.91 8.22
CA GLU A 63 0.47 4.42 9.55
C GLU A 63 -0.18 3.06 9.74
N LEU A 64 0.62 2.05 10.06
CA LEU A 64 0.16 0.70 10.30
C LEU A 64 0.74 0.23 11.63
N TYR A 65 -0.14 -0.15 12.55
CA TYR A 65 0.23 -0.73 13.84
C TYR A 65 -0.38 -2.11 13.94
N VAL A 66 0.45 -3.12 14.15
CA VAL A 66 0.06 -4.52 14.29
C VAL A 66 0.53 -5.01 15.64
N GLN A 67 -0.39 -5.66 16.37
CA GLN A 67 -0.08 -6.33 17.63
C GLN A 67 0.68 -7.64 17.40
N ALA A 68 0.85 -8.44 18.45
CA ALA A 68 1.58 -9.69 18.37
C ALA A 68 1.10 -10.55 17.20
N VAL A 69 2.06 -10.98 16.38
CA VAL A 69 1.80 -11.85 15.24
C VAL A 69 2.81 -12.99 15.26
N SER A 70 2.29 -14.21 15.09
CA SER A 70 3.08 -15.43 15.01
C SER A 70 2.78 -16.11 13.69
N ILE A 71 3.82 -16.33 12.88
CA ILE A 71 3.72 -16.90 11.54
C ILE A 71 4.11 -18.37 11.60
N ASP A 72 3.39 -19.20 10.85
CA ASP A 72 3.76 -20.59 10.63
C ASP A 72 4.84 -20.71 9.56
N PHE A 73 6.10 -20.78 9.99
CA PHE A 73 7.25 -20.96 9.11
C PHE A 73 7.20 -22.23 8.24
N SER A 74 6.50 -23.28 8.68
CA SER A 74 6.37 -24.51 7.88
C SER A 74 5.58 -24.27 6.58
N ALA A 75 4.63 -23.34 6.61
CA ALA A 75 3.83 -22.94 5.46
C ALA A 75 4.60 -22.02 4.50
N ILE A 76 5.64 -21.32 4.96
CA ILE A 76 6.41 -20.40 4.08
C ILE A 76 7.14 -21.18 2.98
N PHE A 77 7.64 -22.38 3.28
CA PHE A 77 8.30 -23.23 2.28
C PHE A 77 7.34 -23.76 1.20
N THR A 78 6.03 -23.68 1.42
CA THR A 78 5.01 -23.98 0.41
C THR A 78 4.46 -22.71 -0.26
N GLY A 79 5.08 -21.55 0.00
CA GLY A 79 4.69 -20.25 -0.53
C GLY A 79 3.49 -19.62 0.19
N GLN A 80 3.07 -20.18 1.34
CA GLN A 80 1.89 -19.74 2.07
C GLN A 80 2.30 -19.02 3.36
N VAL A 81 1.73 -17.84 3.60
CA VAL A 81 1.87 -17.15 4.89
C VAL A 81 0.63 -17.45 5.70
N LYS A 82 0.78 -18.21 6.79
CA LYS A 82 -0.31 -18.54 7.72
C LYS A 82 -0.01 -17.98 9.10
N LEU A 83 -0.98 -17.30 9.68
CA LEU A 83 -0.90 -16.86 11.08
C LEU A 83 -1.24 -18.03 12.01
N ARG A 84 -0.46 -18.20 13.08
CA ARG A 84 -0.73 -19.18 14.14
C ARG A 84 -1.85 -18.73 15.08
N GLN A 85 -2.12 -17.42 15.12
CA GLN A 85 -3.19 -16.82 15.89
C GLN A 85 -3.74 -15.59 15.17
N PRO A 86 -5.00 -15.18 15.44
CA PRO A 86 -5.50 -13.88 15.02
C PRO A 86 -4.59 -12.76 15.54
N THR A 87 -4.44 -11.68 14.76
CA THR A 87 -3.76 -10.47 15.19
C THR A 87 -4.71 -9.29 15.08
N GLN A 88 -4.44 -8.24 15.85
CA GLN A 88 -5.14 -6.97 15.73
C GLN A 88 -4.24 -5.98 15.02
N ALA A 89 -4.79 -5.26 14.05
CA ALA A 89 -4.08 -4.22 13.32
C ALA A 89 -4.95 -2.98 13.17
N SER A 90 -4.30 -1.82 13.15
CA SER A 90 -4.91 -0.54 12.77
C SER A 90 -4.11 0.06 11.62
N LEU A 91 -4.82 0.56 10.62
CA LEU A 91 -4.25 1.17 9.43
C LEU A 91 -4.90 2.54 9.22
N ARG A 92 -4.09 3.57 9.07
CA ARG A 92 -4.48 4.89 8.62
C ARG A 92 -3.76 5.18 7.30
N VAL A 93 -4.53 5.56 6.29
CA VAL A 93 -4.01 5.98 4.99
C VAL A 93 -4.56 7.36 4.67
N VAL A 94 -3.70 8.25 4.19
CA VAL A 94 -4.09 9.56 3.68
C VAL A 94 -3.76 9.61 2.20
N LEU A 95 -4.80 9.86 1.40
CA LEU A 95 -4.73 10.14 -0.02
C LEU A 95 -5.27 11.55 -0.24
N THR A 96 -4.51 12.41 -0.92
CA THR A 96 -4.97 13.75 -1.27
C THR A 96 -5.74 13.72 -2.60
N GLU A 97 -6.56 14.75 -2.85
CA GLU A 97 -7.24 14.93 -4.13
C GLU A 97 -6.24 15.02 -5.29
N GLU A 98 -5.13 15.72 -5.07
CA GLU A 98 -4.01 15.84 -6.01
C GLU A 98 -3.39 14.46 -6.29
N ASP A 99 -3.01 13.72 -5.25
CA ASP A 99 -2.42 12.38 -5.42
C ASP A 99 -3.38 11.46 -6.18
N LEU A 100 -4.67 11.45 -5.83
CA LEU A 100 -5.67 10.63 -6.52
C LEU A 100 -5.85 11.04 -7.98
N THR A 101 -5.93 12.34 -8.25
CA THR A 101 -6.06 12.89 -9.59
C THR A 101 -4.87 12.48 -10.46
N ASP A 102 -3.65 12.73 -9.98
CA ASP A 102 -2.43 12.38 -10.71
C ASP A 102 -2.36 10.88 -10.97
N SER A 103 -2.66 10.07 -9.96
CA SER A 103 -2.63 8.61 -10.05
C SER A 103 -3.55 8.06 -11.15
N PHE A 104 -4.75 8.64 -11.28
CA PHE A 104 -5.72 8.22 -12.30
C PHE A 104 -5.38 8.67 -13.72
N ASN A 105 -4.44 9.60 -13.87
CA ASN A 105 -3.92 10.02 -15.17
C ASN A 105 -2.57 9.38 -15.52
N THR A 106 -2.09 8.43 -14.69
CA THR A 106 -0.89 7.64 -15.01
C THR A 106 -1.15 6.69 -16.17
N PRO A 107 -0.15 6.35 -17.00
CA PRO A 107 -0.32 5.38 -18.08
C PRO A 107 -0.90 4.05 -17.58
N PHE A 108 -0.45 3.57 -16.42
CA PHE A 108 -0.93 2.32 -15.83
C PHE A 108 -2.45 2.34 -15.59
N VAL A 109 -2.97 3.39 -14.96
CA VAL A 109 -4.42 3.46 -14.66
C VAL A 109 -5.21 3.73 -15.92
N VAL A 110 -4.74 4.63 -16.79
CA VAL A 110 -5.40 4.94 -18.07
C VAL A 110 -5.52 3.69 -18.95
N GLU A 111 -4.47 2.89 -19.09
CA GLU A 111 -4.51 1.61 -19.84
C GLU A 111 -5.50 0.60 -19.24
N LYS A 112 -5.71 0.62 -17.91
CA LYS A 112 -6.73 -0.22 -17.27
C LYS A 112 -8.14 0.28 -17.56
N LEU A 113 -8.35 1.59 -17.56
CA LEU A 113 -9.64 2.21 -17.87
C LEU A 113 -10.01 2.06 -19.36
N GLN A 114 -9.03 2.05 -20.26
CA GLN A 114 -9.23 1.80 -21.69
C GLN A 114 -9.75 0.38 -22.01
N ARG A 115 -9.74 -0.54 -21.04
CA ARG A 115 -10.38 -1.87 -21.19
C ARG A 115 -11.89 -1.81 -21.02
N LEU A 116 -12.42 -0.70 -20.51
CA LEU A 116 -13.86 -0.51 -20.40
C LEU A 116 -14.42 -0.25 -21.80
N GLN A 117 -15.56 -0.88 -22.06
CA GLN A 117 -16.25 -0.77 -23.34
C GLN A 117 -17.70 -0.37 -23.11
N TYR A 118 -18.24 0.35 -24.09
CA TYR A 118 -19.66 0.65 -24.16
C TYR A 118 -20.16 0.24 -25.55
N GLN A 119 -21.14 -0.66 -25.57
CA GLN A 119 -21.70 -1.22 -26.82
C GLN A 119 -20.64 -1.82 -27.77
N GLY A 120 -19.56 -2.39 -27.20
CA GLY A 120 -18.48 -3.00 -27.98
C GLY A 120 -17.37 -2.03 -28.40
N GLU A 121 -17.56 -0.72 -28.23
CA GLU A 121 -16.54 0.30 -28.51
C GLU A 121 -15.69 0.58 -27.26
N PRO A 122 -14.35 0.71 -27.38
CA PRO A 122 -13.50 1.08 -26.26
C PRO A 122 -13.79 2.50 -25.78
N LEU A 123 -13.60 2.73 -24.47
CA LEU A 123 -13.72 4.03 -23.86
C LEU A 123 -12.34 4.61 -23.57
N THR A 124 -12.05 5.78 -24.15
CA THR A 124 -10.83 6.52 -23.88
C THR A 124 -11.09 7.60 -22.83
N PHE A 125 -10.53 7.41 -21.64
CA PHE A 125 -10.63 8.36 -20.53
C PHE A 125 -9.52 9.40 -20.62
N THR A 126 -9.86 10.68 -20.46
CA THR A 126 -8.91 11.79 -20.47
C THR A 126 -9.24 12.81 -19.39
N LYS A 127 -8.20 13.43 -18.81
CA LYS A 127 -8.32 14.52 -17.82
C LYS A 127 -9.22 14.14 -16.65
N THR A 128 -8.96 12.98 -16.04
CA THR A 128 -9.71 12.53 -14.87
C THR A 128 -9.39 13.44 -13.69
N LEU A 129 -10.41 13.98 -13.03
CA LEU A 129 -10.30 14.80 -11.83
C LEU A 129 -11.01 14.10 -10.66
N MET A 130 -10.32 14.02 -9.54
CA MET A 130 -10.81 13.46 -8.28
C MET A 130 -11.02 14.58 -7.27
N THR A 131 -12.23 14.68 -6.70
CA THR A 131 -12.55 15.68 -5.67
C THR A 131 -13.33 15.03 -4.54
N VAL A 132 -13.04 15.45 -3.31
CA VAL A 132 -13.82 15.15 -2.12
C VAL A 132 -14.82 16.29 -1.93
N THR A 133 -16.09 15.94 -1.90
CA THR A 133 -17.18 16.92 -1.80
C THR A 133 -17.38 17.40 -0.37
N ALA A 134 -18.15 18.47 -0.19
CA ALA A 134 -18.57 18.93 1.13
C ALA A 134 -19.35 17.86 1.92
N GLU A 135 -20.04 16.96 1.20
CA GLU A 135 -20.78 15.83 1.75
C GLU A 135 -19.89 14.62 2.08
N LYS A 136 -18.56 14.76 2.01
CA LYS A 136 -17.57 13.69 2.23
C LYS A 136 -17.72 12.50 1.27
N THR A 137 -18.15 12.78 0.04
CA THR A 137 -18.19 11.80 -1.04
C THR A 137 -17.02 12.01 -2.00
N LEU A 138 -16.58 10.95 -2.68
CA LEU A 138 -15.61 11.07 -3.76
C LEU A 138 -16.35 11.28 -5.09
N ARG A 139 -16.05 12.39 -5.78
CA ARG A 139 -16.50 12.66 -7.14
C ARG A 139 -15.37 12.42 -8.11
N ILE A 140 -15.69 11.68 -9.17
CA ILE A 140 -14.83 11.40 -10.31
C ILE A 140 -15.43 12.10 -11.52
N GLN A 141 -14.66 12.95 -12.19
CA GLN A 141 -15.05 13.58 -13.44
C GLN A 141 -14.00 13.28 -14.50
N SER A 142 -14.39 12.74 -15.64
CA SER A 142 -13.47 12.42 -16.74
C SER A 142 -14.09 12.80 -18.07
N GLY A 143 -13.27 13.28 -19.01
CA GLY A 143 -13.63 13.25 -20.41
C GLY A 143 -13.62 11.79 -20.89
N ILE A 144 -14.63 11.39 -21.66
CA ILE A 144 -14.74 10.04 -22.22
C ILE A 144 -14.99 10.18 -23.72
N GLN A 145 -14.17 9.50 -24.52
CA GLN A 145 -14.35 9.36 -25.97
C GLN A 145 -14.67 7.90 -26.29
N LEU A 146 -15.60 7.70 -27.22
CA LEU A 146 -15.99 6.39 -27.74
C LEU A 146 -15.17 6.09 -28.99
N GLY A 147 -14.63 4.87 -29.07
CA GLY A 147 -13.80 4.46 -30.18
C GLY A 147 -12.38 5.02 -30.10
N ASN A 148 -11.64 4.86 -31.20
CA ASN A 148 -10.27 5.34 -31.36
C ASN A 148 -10.20 6.65 -32.14
#